data_AF-A0A0Q5HGE7-F1
#
_entry.id   AF-A0A0Q5HGE7-F1
#
_cell.length_a   1.000
_cell.length_b   1.000
_cell.length_c   1.000
_cell.angle_alpha   90.00
_cell.angle_beta   90.00
_cell.angle_gamma   90.00
#
_symmetry.space_group_name_H-M   'P 1'
#
loop_
_entity.id
_entity.type
_entity.pdbx_description
1 polymer ?
#
loop_
_entity_poly.entity_id
_entity_poly.type
_entity_poly.pdbx_seq_one_letter_code
_entity_poly.pdbx_strand_id
1 'polypeptide(L)' 'MAFKTPHETAAEAKIAKAGWKRDKKTNLWKCFREPDRGKTFSGTAVELARILDDKAAAQS' A
#
# COMPACT_ATOMS: atom_id res chain seq x y z
N MET A 1 -18.17 -14.60 -0.02
CA MET A 1 -17.23 -13.85 0.85
C MET A 1 -15.83 -14.09 0.32
N ALA A 2 -15.17 -13.09 -0.27
CA ALA A 2 -13.80 -13.26 -0.74
C ALA A 2 -12.88 -13.34 0.49
N PHE A 3 -12.38 -14.54 0.79
CA PHE A 3 -11.37 -14.75 1.82
C PHE A 3 -10.14 -13.96 1.42
N LYS A 4 -9.84 -12.89 2.17
CA LYS A 4 -8.55 -12.18 2.03
C LYS A 4 -7.46 -13.22 2.22
N THR A 5 -6.61 -13.35 1.22
CA THR A 5 -5.50 -14.30 1.32
C THR A 5 -4.53 -13.82 2.41
N PRO A 6 -3.81 -14.72 3.10
CA PRO A 6 -2.80 -14.32 4.09
C PRO A 6 -1.77 -13.33 3.52
N HIS A 7 -1.47 -13.48 2.23
CA HIS A 7 -0.57 -12.60 1.48
C HIS A 7 -1.09 -11.16 1.38
N GLU A 8 -2.39 -10.96 1.14
CA GLU A 8 -2.99 -9.62 1.12
C GLU A 8 -2.94 -8.98 2.50
N THR A 9 -3.20 -9.74 3.56
CA THR A 9 -3.18 -9.21 4.93
C THR A 9 -1.76 -8.77 5.32
N ALA A 10 -0.74 -9.56 4.96
CA ALA A 10 0.66 -9.19 5.17
C ALA A 10 1.05 -7.93 4.36
N ALA A 11 0.58 -7.82 3.12
CA ALA A 11 0.82 -6.65 2.28
C ALA A 11 0.12 -5.39 2.84
N GLU A 12 -1.14 -5.50 3.28
CA GLU A 12 -1.88 -4.42 3.94
C GLU A 12 -1.14 -3.92 5.19
N ALA A 13 -0.60 -4.83 6.01
CA ALA A 13 0.20 -4.45 7.17
C ALA A 13 1.49 -3.71 6.80
N LYS A 14 2.17 -4.12 5.70
CA LYS A 14 3.38 -3.44 5.20
C LYS A 14 3.07 -2.03 4.70
N ILE A 15 2.10 -1.88 3.80
CA ILE A 15 1.75 -0.58 3.23
C ILE A 15 1.17 0.37 4.30
N ALA A 16 0.46 -0.16 5.31
CA ALA A 16 -0.01 0.61 6.45
C ALA A 16 1.15 1.17 7.29
N LYS A 17 2.21 0.38 7.53
CA LYS A 17 3.45 0.87 8.17
C LYS A 17 4.15 1.96 7.34
N ALA A 18 4.07 1.86 6.01
CA ALA A 18 4.55 2.89 5.09
C ALA A 18 3.63 4.13 5.01
N GLY A 19 2.48 4.13 5.68
CA GLY A 19 1.57 5.28 5.75
C GLY A 19 0.44 5.27 4.72
N TRP A 20 0.22 4.15 4.03
CA TRP A 20 -0.85 4.00 3.05
C TRP A 20 -2.11 3.44 3.69
N LYS A 21 -3.27 4.02 3.38
CA LYS A 21 -4.58 3.49 3.76
C LYS A 21 -5.52 3.49 2.56
N ARG A 22 -6.41 2.49 2.50
CA ARG A 22 -7.42 2.40 1.45
C ARG A 22 -8.58 3.34 1.75
N ASP A 23 -8.88 4.21 0.80
CA ASP A 23 -10.03 5.10 0.82
C ASP A 23 -11.30 4.31 0.45
N LYS A 24 -12.32 4.37 1.31
CA LYS A 24 -13.56 3.59 1.13
C LYS A 24 -14.48 4.19 0.05
N LYS A 25 -14.33 5.47 -0.29
CA LYS A 25 -15.18 6.17 -1.26
C LYS A 25 -14.68 5.98 -2.69
N THR A 26 -13.36 6.00 -2.88
CA THR A 26 -12.70 5.93 -4.19
C THR A 26 -12.04 4.59 -4.45
N ASN A 27 -11.97 3.70 -3.44
CA ASN A 27 -11.23 2.44 -3.49
C ASN A 27 -9.72 2.56 -3.76
N LEU A 28 -9.16 3.77 -3.70
CA LEU A 28 -7.75 4.05 -3.93
C LEU A 28 -6.95 3.93 -2.64
N TRP A 29 -5.69 3.52 -2.73
CA TRP A 29 -4.74 3.66 -1.65
C TRP A 29 -4.23 5.09 -1.60
N LYS A 30 -4.25 5.72 -0.44
CA LYS A 30 -3.73 7.08 -0.24
C LYS A 30 -2.63 7.06 0.82
N CYS A 31 -1.52 7.71 0.52
CA CYS A 31 -0.43 7.88 1.47
C CYS A 31 -0.66 9.11 2.33
N PHE A 32 -0.51 8.94 3.64
CA PHE A 32 -0.67 9.99 4.65
C PHE A 32 0.65 10.35 5.35
N ARG A 33 1.74 9.64 5.01
CA ARG A 33 3.06 9.83 5.60
C ARG A 33 3.95 10.67 4.67
N GLU A 34 4.70 11.59 5.23
CA GLU A 34 5.69 12.37 4.48
C GLU A 34 6.92 11.51 4.14
N PRO A 35 7.56 11.71 2.96
CA PRO A 35 7.32 12.76 1.96
C PRO A 35 6.22 12.42 0.92
N ASP A 36 5.71 11.20 0.92
CA ASP A 36 4.77 10.71 -0.09
C ASP A 36 3.30 11.13 0.18
N ARG A 37 3.06 12.06 1.11
CA ARG A 37 1.72 12.50 1.54
C ARG A 37 0.93 13.04 0.35
N GLY A 38 -0.28 12.52 0.17
CA GLY A 38 -1.17 12.91 -0.94
C GLY A 38 -1.03 12.06 -2.20
N LYS A 39 -0.02 11.19 -2.30
CA LYS A 39 0.04 10.18 -3.37
C LYS A 39 -1.12 9.22 -3.27
N THR A 40 -1.66 8.85 -4.42
CA THR A 40 -2.70 7.85 -4.57
C THR A 40 -2.21 6.70 -5.43
N PHE A 41 -2.76 5.51 -5.21
CA PHE A 41 -2.46 4.32 -5.98
C PHE A 41 -3.74 3.51 -6.21
N SER A 42 -4.00 3.20 -7.48
CA SER A 42 -5.09 2.34 -7.92
C SER A 42 -4.55 0.93 -8.16
N GLY A 43 -4.79 0.01 -7.23
CA GLY A 43 -4.35 -1.38 -7.35
C GLY A 43 -4.53 -2.16 -6.06
N THR A 44 -3.97 -3.36 -6.00
CA THR A 44 -4.02 -4.23 -4.81
C THR A 44 -2.98 -3.83 -3.77
N ALA A 45 -3.20 -4.25 -2.52
CA ALA A 45 -2.22 -4.07 -1.45
C ALA A 45 -0.87 -4.73 -1.77
N VAL A 46 -0.89 -5.87 -2.47
CA VAL A 46 0.30 -6.64 -2.85
C VAL A 46 1.14 -5.89 -3.88
N GLU A 47 0.52 -5.30 -4.90
CA GLU A 47 1.21 -4.48 -5.90
C GLU A 47 1.85 -3.26 -5.25
N LEU A 48 1.11 -2.56 -4.39
CA LEU A 48 1.65 -1.40 -3.67
C LEU A 48 2.81 -1.81 -2.75
N ALA A 49 2.70 -2.94 -2.05
CA ALA A 49 3.78 -3.44 -1.21
C ALA A 49 5.04 -3.77 -2.02
N ARG A 50 4.91 -4.33 -3.23
CA ARG A 50 6.03 -4.59 -4.14
C ARG A 50 6.70 -3.30 -4.62
N ILE A 51 5.92 -2.30 -5.01
CA ILE A 51 6.46 -0.99 -5.45
C ILE A 51 7.25 -0.32 -4.31
N LEU A 52 6.76 -0.41 -3.08
CA LEU A 52 7.46 0.15 -1.92
C LEU A 52 8.75 -0.62 -1.59
N ASP A 53 8.75 -1.94 -1.77
CA ASP A 53 9.93 -2.79 -1.59
C ASP A 53 11.01 -2.49 -2.63
N ASP A 54 10.61 -2.38 -3.90
CA ASP A 54 11.49 -1.99 -5.02
C ASP A 54 12.07 -0.57 -4.82
N LYS A 55 11.24 0.39 -4.41
CA LYS A 55 11.69 1.75 -4.09
C LYS A 55 12.69 1.77 -2.92
N ALA A 56 12.51 0.91 -1.91
CA ALA A 56 13.44 0.80 -0.80
C ALA A 56 14.78 0.16 -1.25
N ALA A 57 14.74 -0.84 -2.12
CA ALA A 57 15.93 -1.47 -2.69
C ALA A 57 16.71 -0.50 -3.61
N ALA A 58 16.01 0.32 -4.40
CA ALA A 58 16.62 1.31 -5.29
C ALA A 58 17.25 2.51 -4.57
N GLN A 59 16.96 2.70 -3.28
CA GLN A 59 17.55 3.76 -2.44
C GLN A 59 18.70 3.27 -1.55
N SER A 60 19.14 2.00 -1.72
CA SER A 60 20.23 1.36 -0.97
C SER A 60 21.58 1.53 -1.66
#